data_AF-A0A396JJJ8-F1
#
_entry.id   AF-A0A396JJJ8-F1
#
_cell.length_a   1.000
_cell.length_b   1.000
_cell.length_c   1.000
_cell.angle_alpha   90.00
_cell.angle_beta   90.00
_cell.angle_gamma   90.00
#
_symmetry.space_group_name_H-M   'P 1'
#
loop_
_entity.id
_entity.type
_entity.pdbx_description
1 polymer ?
#
loop_
_entity_poly.entity_id
_entity_poly.type
_entity_poly.pdbx_seq_one_letter_code
_entity_poly.pdbx_strand_id
1 'polypeptide(L)'
;MTGLLLFFCVFVMVTSPHADAKNQGNEADALLKWKASFDKQSKEILSSWIGNNPCSSIGLSWEGIICDNNSKSINKIDLTSFELKGTLQSLNFSSLPKIQKLVLRNNFFYGVIPYHIGVMSNLNTLDFSQNYLYGSIPNSIGNLSKLSHIDLSENDISGIIPFEIGRLRNLTILDFHSCNLYTNFNRNVGQYINSIVI
;
A
#
# COMPACT_ATOMS: atom_id res chain seq x y z
N MET A 1 24.04 -51.83 -47.15
CA MET A 1 22.94 -51.61 -46.17
C MET A 1 23.53 -50.87 -44.98
N THR A 2 23.74 -49.55 -45.15
CA THR A 2 23.05 -48.48 -44.40
C THR A 2 23.49 -48.38 -42.93
N GLY A 3 24.62 -47.71 -42.70
CA GLY A 3 25.00 -47.18 -41.39
C GLY A 3 24.27 -45.87 -41.14
N LEU A 4 23.50 -45.81 -40.06
CA LEU A 4 22.71 -44.66 -39.64
C LEU A 4 23.65 -43.63 -38.96
N LEU A 5 23.94 -42.52 -39.63
CA LEU A 5 24.63 -41.37 -39.04
C LEU A 5 23.68 -40.68 -38.05
N LEU A 6 23.94 -40.85 -36.74
CA LEU A 6 23.29 -40.06 -35.69
C LEU A 6 23.81 -38.62 -35.74
N PHE A 7 23.00 -37.73 -36.30
CA PHE A 7 23.23 -36.29 -36.26
C PHE A 7 23.02 -35.80 -34.83
N PHE A 8 24.11 -35.58 -34.09
CA PHE A 8 24.06 -34.88 -32.81
C PHE A 8 23.80 -33.39 -33.08
N CYS A 9 22.54 -32.99 -33.06
CA CYS A 9 22.16 -31.58 -32.97
C CYS A 9 22.58 -31.05 -31.60
N VAL A 10 23.70 -30.34 -31.54
CA VAL A 10 24.06 -29.52 -30.39
C VAL A 10 23.07 -28.36 -30.33
N PHE A 11 22.02 -28.52 -29.53
CA PHE A 11 21.17 -27.40 -29.13
C PHE A 11 22.01 -26.47 -28.25
N VAL A 12 22.50 -25.38 -28.84
CA VAL A 12 22.93 -24.23 -28.05
C VAL A 12 21.68 -23.71 -27.36
N MET A 13 21.56 -23.98 -26.05
CA MET A 13 20.55 -23.31 -25.24
C MET A 13 20.91 -21.83 -25.17
N VAL A 14 20.35 -21.04 -26.09
CA VAL A 14 20.20 -19.61 -25.86
C VAL A 14 19.28 -19.49 -24.67
N THR A 15 19.82 -19.15 -23.51
CA THR A 15 19.03 -18.75 -22.35
C THR A 15 18.25 -17.52 -22.77
N SER A 16 16.99 -17.70 -23.13
CA SER A 16 16.06 -16.60 -23.32
C SER A 16 16.02 -15.81 -22.01
N PRO A 17 16.11 -14.48 -22.02
CA PRO A 17 16.03 -13.67 -20.80
C PRO A 17 14.62 -13.68 -20.16
N HIS A 18 13.78 -14.68 -20.47
CA HIS A 18 12.40 -14.80 -20.03
C HIS A 18 12.22 -15.73 -18.82
N ALA A 19 13.26 -15.88 -17.99
CA ALA A 19 13.15 -16.56 -16.70
C ALA A 19 13.14 -15.55 -15.55
N ASP A 20 12.22 -14.58 -15.60
CA ASP A 20 11.88 -13.70 -14.45
C ASP A 20 10.37 -13.42 -14.40
N ALA A 21 9.54 -14.35 -14.87
CA ALA A 21 8.09 -14.19 -14.93
C ALA A 21 7.34 -15.36 -14.27
N LYS A 22 7.57 -15.59 -12.96
CA LYS A 22 6.64 -16.37 -12.12
C LYS A 22 7.03 -16.33 -10.63
N ASN A 23 6.48 -15.37 -9.87
CA ASN A 23 6.02 -15.53 -8.47
C ASN A 23 5.60 -14.23 -7.73
N GLN A 24 5.04 -13.24 -8.42
CA GLN A 24 4.36 -12.12 -7.75
C GLN A 24 3.12 -11.75 -8.58
N GLY A 25 1.94 -11.71 -7.96
CA GLY A 25 0.79 -11.06 -8.61
C GLY A 25 1.19 -9.61 -8.86
N ASN A 26 1.21 -9.19 -10.12
CA ASN A 26 1.79 -7.93 -10.56
C ASN A 26 1.20 -6.78 -9.72
N GLU A 27 2.04 -5.85 -9.24
CA GLU A 27 1.60 -4.64 -8.52
C GLU A 27 0.44 -3.95 -9.27
N ALA A 28 0.51 -3.95 -10.60
CA ALA A 28 -0.54 -3.50 -11.50
C ALA A 28 -1.88 -4.23 -11.27
N ASP A 29 -1.87 -5.56 -11.19
CA ASP A 29 -3.09 -6.36 -11.03
C ASP A 29 -3.77 -6.08 -9.68
N ALA A 30 -2.99 -5.89 -8.62
CA ALA A 30 -3.52 -5.56 -7.30
C ALA A 30 -4.22 -4.20 -7.31
N LEU A 31 -3.60 -3.20 -7.94
CA LEU A 31 -4.16 -1.86 -8.07
C LEU A 31 -5.34 -1.80 -9.03
N LEU A 32 -5.34 -2.58 -10.12
CA LEU A 32 -6.50 -2.67 -11.03
C LEU A 32 -7.69 -3.37 -10.37
N LYS A 33 -7.45 -4.41 -9.56
CA LYS A 33 -8.51 -5.02 -8.74
C LYS A 33 -9.07 -4.04 -7.73
N TRP A 34 -8.22 -3.23 -7.10
CA TRP A 34 -8.66 -2.19 -6.18
C TRP A 34 -9.48 -1.11 -6.91
N LYS A 35 -8.99 -0.58 -8.03
CA LYS A 35 -9.72 0.35 -8.91
C LYS A 35 -11.06 -0.20 -9.35
N ALA A 36 -11.15 -1.49 -9.69
CA ALA A 36 -12.40 -2.12 -10.10
C ALA A 36 -13.50 -2.09 -9.01
N SER A 37 -13.11 -2.03 -7.74
CA SER A 37 -14.03 -1.91 -6.60
C SER A 37 -14.61 -0.51 -6.40
N PHE A 38 -14.06 0.51 -7.07
CA PHE A 38 -14.53 1.89 -6.91
C PHE A 38 -15.79 2.17 -7.71
N ASP A 39 -16.43 3.29 -7.37
CA ASP A 39 -17.56 3.80 -8.14
C ASP A 39 -17.14 4.24 -9.56
N LYS A 40 -18.13 4.54 -10.41
CA LYS A 40 -17.88 4.84 -11.82
C LYS A 40 -16.99 6.08 -11.99
N GLN A 41 -17.26 7.15 -11.25
CA GLN A 41 -16.52 8.41 -11.33
C GLN A 41 -15.06 8.22 -10.93
N SER A 42 -14.78 7.55 -9.81
CA SER A 42 -13.40 7.31 -9.37
C SER A 42 -12.61 6.45 -10.36
N LYS A 43 -13.27 5.49 -11.02
CA LYS A 43 -12.63 4.70 -12.09
C LYS A 43 -12.26 5.53 -13.30
N GLU A 44 -13.06 6.55 -13.63
CA GLU A 44 -12.79 7.51 -14.70
C GLU A 44 -11.68 8.49 -14.34
N ILE A 45 -11.64 8.97 -13.08
CA ILE A 45 -10.54 9.79 -12.57
C ILE A 45 -9.21 9.02 -12.69
N LEU A 46 -9.18 7.76 -12.28
CA LEU A 46 -8.01 6.89 -12.44
C LEU A 46 -7.85 6.34 -13.87
N SER A 47 -8.27 7.06 -14.91
CA SER A 47 -8.24 6.62 -16.32
C SER A 47 -6.84 6.20 -16.79
N SER A 48 -5.78 6.79 -16.25
CA SER A 48 -4.39 6.43 -16.60
C SER A 48 -3.99 5.03 -16.11
N TRP A 49 -4.71 4.46 -15.13
CA TRP A 49 -4.43 3.13 -14.57
C TRP A 49 -4.92 2.04 -15.55
N ILE A 50 -4.09 1.78 -16.56
CA ILE A 50 -4.33 0.81 -17.63
C ILE A 50 -3.08 -0.01 -17.94
N GLY A 51 -3.27 -1.24 -18.40
CA GLY A 51 -2.18 -2.16 -18.75
C GLY A 51 -1.52 -2.78 -17.53
N ASN A 52 -0.25 -3.17 -17.67
CA ASN A 52 0.48 -3.97 -16.68
C ASN A 52 1.76 -3.28 -16.15
N ASN A 53 2.00 -2.02 -16.53
CA ASN A 53 3.21 -1.28 -16.19
C ASN A 53 2.89 0.08 -15.54
N PRO A 54 2.68 0.11 -14.21
CA PRO A 54 2.44 1.35 -13.48
C PRO A 54 3.66 2.29 -13.45
N CYS A 55 4.87 1.76 -13.69
CA CYS A 55 6.16 2.43 -13.53
C CYS A 55 6.80 2.91 -14.85
N SER A 56 6.00 3.22 -15.87
CA SER A 56 6.52 3.62 -17.19
C SER A 56 7.44 4.86 -17.12
N SER A 57 8.56 4.81 -17.85
CA SER A 57 9.63 5.82 -17.78
C SER A 57 9.45 7.02 -18.73
N ILE A 58 8.37 7.07 -19.53
CA ILE A 58 8.17 8.09 -20.58
C ILE A 58 6.92 8.94 -20.28
N GLY A 59 6.81 9.51 -19.08
CA GLY A 59 5.67 10.39 -18.72
C GLY A 59 4.28 9.73 -18.79
N LEU A 60 4.25 8.39 -18.86
CA LEU A 60 3.05 7.55 -18.93
C LEU A 60 2.90 6.67 -17.69
N SER A 61 3.54 7.06 -16.58
CA SER A 61 3.29 6.41 -15.29
C SER A 61 1.84 6.61 -14.89
N TRP A 62 1.30 5.66 -14.15
CA TRP A 62 -0.03 5.83 -13.61
C TRP A 62 -0.06 7.05 -12.68
N GLU A 63 -1.11 7.85 -12.81
CA GLU A 63 -1.29 9.05 -12.01
C GLU A 63 -1.35 8.66 -10.52
N GLY A 64 -0.62 9.42 -9.70
CA GLY A 64 -0.45 9.13 -8.28
C GLY A 64 0.48 7.95 -7.95
N ILE A 65 1.08 7.29 -8.94
CA ILE A 65 2.05 6.21 -8.72
C ILE A 65 3.48 6.73 -8.92
N ILE A 66 4.32 6.51 -7.92
CA ILE A 66 5.75 6.77 -7.95
C ILE A 66 6.48 5.47 -7.68
N CYS A 67 7.51 5.20 -8.49
CA CYS A 67 8.28 3.97 -8.43
C CYS A 67 9.73 4.23 -8.10
N ASP A 68 10.36 3.24 -7.47
CA ASP A 68 11.79 3.23 -7.25
C ASP A 68 12.54 3.08 -8.59
N ASN A 69 13.47 3.99 -8.87
CA ASN A 69 14.17 4.04 -10.16
C ASN A 69 15.01 2.79 -10.44
N ASN A 70 15.56 2.18 -9.39
CA ASN A 70 16.45 1.03 -9.50
C ASN A 70 15.66 -0.26 -9.74
N SER A 71 14.61 -0.47 -8.95
CA SER A 71 13.88 -1.73 -8.96
C SER A 71 12.57 -1.72 -9.76
N LYS A 72 12.17 -0.56 -10.29
CA LYS A 72 10.94 -0.38 -11.09
C LYS A 72 9.68 -0.89 -10.39
N SER A 73 9.67 -0.87 -9.05
CA SER A 73 8.57 -1.30 -8.20
C SER A 73 7.98 -0.10 -7.48
N ILE A 74 6.68 -0.16 -7.19
CA ILE A 74 5.94 0.95 -6.57
C ILE A 74 6.48 1.18 -5.16
N ASN A 75 7.02 2.38 -4.92
CA ASN A 75 7.47 2.80 -3.59
C ASN A 75 6.53 3.86 -2.97
N LYS A 76 5.73 4.56 -3.77
CA LYS A 76 4.78 5.54 -3.26
C LYS A 76 3.48 5.54 -4.07
N ILE A 77 2.36 5.53 -3.36
CA ILE A 77 1.03 5.82 -3.88
C ILE A 77 0.57 7.12 -3.22
N ASP A 78 0.21 8.11 -4.02
CA ASP A 78 -0.26 9.42 -3.57
C ASP A 78 -1.42 9.87 -4.43
N LEU A 79 -2.61 9.77 -3.85
CA LEU A 79 -3.88 10.08 -4.48
C LEU A 79 -4.55 11.27 -3.78
N THR A 80 -3.74 12.18 -3.24
CA THR A 80 -4.21 13.32 -2.45
C THR A 80 -5.18 14.19 -3.25
N SER A 81 -6.38 14.45 -2.73
CA SER A 81 -7.38 15.33 -3.36
C SER A 81 -7.84 14.87 -4.75
N PHE A 82 -7.95 13.56 -4.98
CA PHE A 82 -8.42 13.01 -6.26
C PHE A 82 -9.95 12.82 -6.28
N GLU A 83 -10.67 13.18 -5.22
CA GLU A 83 -12.12 12.98 -5.10
C GLU A 83 -12.54 11.50 -5.22
N LEU A 84 -11.66 10.57 -4.82
CA LEU A 84 -11.90 9.13 -4.95
C LEU A 84 -12.87 8.64 -3.89
N LYS A 85 -13.83 7.81 -4.32
CA LYS A 85 -14.81 7.13 -3.47
C LYS A 85 -14.67 5.62 -3.57
N GLY A 86 -14.35 4.99 -2.45
CA GLY A 86 -14.15 3.55 -2.39
C GLY A 86 -13.75 3.06 -1.00
N THR A 87 -13.41 1.77 -0.91
CA THR A 87 -12.93 1.15 0.34
C THR A 87 -11.53 0.58 0.15
N LEU A 88 -10.84 0.25 1.24
CA LEU A 88 -9.53 -0.40 1.23
C LEU A 88 -9.60 -1.94 1.19
N GLN A 89 -10.80 -2.52 1.26
CA GLN A 89 -10.97 -3.98 1.47
C GLN A 89 -10.47 -4.83 0.30
N SER A 90 -10.54 -4.31 -0.93
CA SER A 90 -10.09 -5.01 -2.13
C SER A 90 -8.62 -4.78 -2.49
N LEU A 91 -7.91 -3.94 -1.73
CA LEU A 91 -6.49 -3.69 -1.96
C LEU A 91 -5.67 -4.85 -1.39
N ASN A 92 -4.94 -5.55 -2.27
CA ASN A 92 -4.02 -6.61 -1.85
C ASN A 92 -2.68 -6.01 -1.39
N PHE A 93 -2.57 -5.73 -0.09
CA PHE A 93 -1.35 -5.16 0.51
C PHE A 93 -0.09 -6.01 0.33
N SER A 94 -0.20 -7.34 0.24
CA SER A 94 0.96 -8.22 0.01
C SER A 94 1.56 -8.09 -1.40
N SER A 95 0.80 -7.54 -2.34
CA SER A 95 1.27 -7.29 -3.71
C SER A 95 2.03 -5.98 -3.86
N LEU A 96 2.28 -5.24 -2.78
CA LEU A 96 3.03 -3.97 -2.79
C LEU A 96 4.27 -4.06 -1.88
N PRO A 97 5.24 -4.96 -2.17
CA PRO A 97 6.29 -5.33 -1.21
C PRO A 97 7.29 -4.20 -0.91
N LYS A 98 7.44 -3.22 -1.81
CA LYS A 98 8.40 -2.10 -1.64
C LYS A 98 7.74 -0.77 -1.32
N ILE A 99 6.43 -0.76 -1.08
CA ILE A 99 5.73 0.49 -0.75
C ILE A 99 6.27 1.08 0.55
N GLN A 100 6.58 2.37 0.48
CA GLN A 100 7.11 3.18 1.56
C GLN A 100 6.10 4.23 2.00
N LYS A 101 5.31 4.75 1.05
CA LYS A 101 4.33 5.80 1.32
C LYS A 101 2.99 5.45 0.70
N LEU A 102 1.94 5.45 1.52
CA LEU A 102 0.56 5.31 1.07
C LEU A 102 -0.21 6.52 1.58
N VAL A 103 -0.52 7.42 0.66
CA VAL A 103 -1.13 8.74 0.92
C VAL A 103 -2.45 8.83 0.17
N LEU A 104 -3.55 8.83 0.91
CA LEU A 104 -4.93 8.89 0.39
C LEU A 104 -5.68 10.12 0.94
N ARG A 105 -4.93 11.11 1.43
CA ARG A 105 -5.46 12.32 2.07
C ARG A 105 -6.53 13.01 1.24
N ASN A 106 -7.54 13.56 1.91
CA ASN A 106 -8.56 14.42 1.31
C ASN A 106 -9.30 13.74 0.15
N ASN A 107 -10.01 12.66 0.46
CA ASN A 107 -10.82 11.90 -0.49
C ASN A 107 -12.15 11.49 0.17
N PHE A 108 -12.92 10.65 -0.52
CA PHE A 108 -14.17 10.08 -0.03
C PHE A 108 -14.02 8.58 0.31
N PHE A 109 -12.84 8.14 0.77
CA PHE A 109 -12.66 6.75 1.20
C PHE A 109 -13.47 6.47 2.46
N TYR A 110 -14.14 5.32 2.49
CA TYR A 110 -14.97 4.87 3.61
C TYR A 110 -14.74 3.39 3.92
N GLY A 111 -15.33 2.92 5.01
CA GLY A 111 -15.09 1.55 5.52
C GLY A 111 -14.00 1.52 6.59
N VAL A 112 -13.63 0.30 6.99
CA VAL A 112 -12.59 0.08 8.01
C VAL A 112 -11.20 -0.03 7.40
N ILE A 113 -10.18 0.35 8.17
CA ILE A 113 -8.77 0.05 7.85
C ILE A 113 -8.56 -1.48 7.95
N PRO A 114 -8.21 -2.18 6.86
CA PRO A 114 -8.09 -3.63 6.88
C PRO A 114 -6.96 -4.11 7.80
N TYR A 115 -7.20 -5.15 8.60
CA TYR A 115 -6.17 -5.75 9.46
C TYR A 115 -4.91 -6.17 8.68
N HIS A 116 -5.06 -6.54 7.42
CA HIS A 116 -3.93 -6.98 6.60
C HIS A 116 -2.95 -5.85 6.22
N ILE A 117 -3.24 -4.59 6.56
CA ILE A 117 -2.31 -3.46 6.35
C ILE A 117 -0.92 -3.71 6.96
N GLY A 118 -0.86 -4.47 8.06
CA GLY A 118 0.37 -4.79 8.80
C GLY A 118 1.42 -5.61 8.05
N VAL A 119 1.14 -6.08 6.82
CA VAL A 119 2.11 -6.81 5.99
C VAL A 119 3.09 -5.88 5.24
N MET A 120 2.78 -4.59 5.12
CA MET A 120 3.60 -3.62 4.39
C MET A 120 4.83 -3.17 5.20
N SER A 121 5.73 -4.11 5.50
CA SER A 121 6.91 -3.90 6.36
C SER A 121 7.87 -2.77 5.94
N ASN A 122 7.76 -2.28 4.70
CA ASN A 122 8.56 -1.15 4.20
C ASN A 122 7.90 0.23 4.39
N LEU A 123 6.64 0.28 4.83
CA LEU A 123 5.88 1.50 4.97
C LEU A 123 6.48 2.41 6.05
N ASN A 124 6.78 3.66 5.69
CA ASN A 124 7.24 4.71 6.59
C ASN A 124 6.22 5.85 6.77
N THR A 125 5.34 6.07 5.79
CA THR A 125 4.30 7.09 5.83
C THR A 125 2.94 6.47 5.50
N LEU A 126 1.99 6.63 6.42
CA LEU A 126 0.58 6.31 6.23
C LEU A 126 -0.23 7.58 6.49
N ASP A 127 -0.85 8.12 5.44
CA ASP A 127 -1.71 9.31 5.55
C ASP A 127 -3.06 8.99 4.92
N PHE A 128 -4.06 8.79 5.77
CA PHE A 128 -5.47 8.60 5.41
C PHE A 128 -6.35 9.74 5.91
N SER A 129 -5.76 10.87 6.27
CA SER A 129 -6.50 12.00 6.83
C SER A 129 -7.56 12.55 5.89
N GLN A 130 -8.57 13.24 6.43
CA GLN A 130 -9.63 13.89 5.65
C GLN A 130 -10.37 12.90 4.75
N ASN A 131 -10.95 11.87 5.36
CA ASN A 131 -11.74 10.84 4.70
C ASN A 131 -12.95 10.46 5.59
N TYR A 132 -13.69 9.42 5.21
CA TYR A 132 -14.87 8.90 5.94
C TYR A 132 -14.61 7.47 6.46
N LEU A 133 -13.35 7.17 6.82
CA LEU A 133 -13.00 5.87 7.38
C LEU A 133 -13.57 5.74 8.79
N TYR A 134 -13.99 4.54 9.16
CA TYR A 134 -14.59 4.25 10.48
C TYR A 134 -14.07 2.96 11.10
N GLY A 135 -14.51 2.68 12.32
CA GLY A 135 -14.10 1.51 13.09
C GLY A 135 -12.74 1.71 13.78
N SER A 136 -12.18 0.61 14.31
CA SER A 136 -10.96 0.65 15.10
C SER A 136 -9.68 0.61 14.27
N ILE A 137 -8.62 1.24 14.78
CA ILE A 137 -7.26 1.04 14.27
C ILE A 137 -6.86 -0.44 14.49
N PRO A 138 -6.47 -1.19 13.45
CA PRO A 138 -6.08 -2.59 13.62
C PRO A 138 -4.76 -2.70 14.41
N ASN A 139 -4.68 -3.65 15.34
CA ASN A 139 -3.46 -3.90 16.12
C ASN A 139 -2.24 -4.31 15.27
N SER A 140 -2.47 -4.85 14.07
CA SER A 140 -1.43 -5.14 13.08
C SER A 140 -0.64 -3.90 12.64
N ILE A 141 -1.14 -2.68 12.90
CA ILE A 141 -0.38 -1.44 12.68
C ILE A 141 0.98 -1.49 13.38
N GLY A 142 1.09 -2.14 14.53
CA GLY A 142 2.35 -2.27 15.27
C GLY A 142 3.37 -3.20 14.63
N ASN A 143 3.03 -3.90 13.54
CA ASN A 143 3.98 -4.69 12.75
C ASN A 143 4.77 -3.84 11.75
N LEU A 144 4.33 -2.60 11.49
CA LEU A 144 4.92 -1.70 10.51
C LEU A 144 6.13 -0.96 11.10
N SER A 145 7.18 -1.71 11.44
CA SER A 145 8.34 -1.23 12.22
C SER A 145 9.10 -0.02 11.64
N LYS A 146 8.91 0.30 10.35
CA LYS A 146 9.50 1.46 9.68
C LYS A 146 8.62 2.71 9.69
N LEU A 147 7.38 2.64 10.19
CA LEU A 147 6.49 3.79 10.26
C LEU A 147 7.11 4.90 11.11
N SER A 148 7.22 6.07 10.49
CA SER A 148 7.61 7.31 11.15
C SER A 148 6.48 8.34 11.18
N HIS A 149 5.50 8.21 10.27
CA HIS A 149 4.38 9.13 10.16
C HIS A 149 3.07 8.35 10.01
N ILE A 150 2.13 8.61 10.92
CA ILE A 150 0.74 8.17 10.84
C ILE A 150 -0.15 9.41 10.98
N ASP A 151 -0.95 9.67 9.97
CA ASP A 151 -2.02 10.65 10.01
C ASP A 151 -3.35 9.97 9.64
N LEU A 152 -4.24 9.85 10.62
CA LEU A 152 -5.61 9.35 10.45
C LEU A 152 -6.64 10.43 10.78
N SER A 153 -6.21 11.68 10.90
CA SER A 153 -7.05 12.76 11.41
C SER A 153 -8.25 13.03 10.50
N GLU A 154 -9.28 13.71 11.03
CA GLU A 154 -10.48 14.06 10.26
C GLU A 154 -11.13 12.84 9.59
N ASN A 155 -11.43 11.81 10.38
CA ASN A 155 -12.15 10.60 9.99
C ASN A 155 -13.14 10.19 11.09
N ASP A 156 -14.06 9.27 10.80
CA ASP A 156 -15.01 8.68 11.75
C ASP A 156 -14.43 7.47 12.52
N ILE A 157 -13.10 7.37 12.61
CA ILE A 157 -12.39 6.29 13.31
C ILE A 157 -12.71 6.35 14.80
N SER A 158 -12.96 5.19 15.40
CA SER A 158 -13.42 5.08 16.79
C SER A 158 -12.85 3.87 17.51
N GLY A 159 -12.89 3.89 18.84
CA GLY A 159 -12.46 2.76 19.66
C GLY A 159 -11.12 2.99 20.36
N ILE A 160 -10.48 1.88 20.75
CA ILE A 160 -9.26 1.90 21.54
C ILE A 160 -8.04 2.13 20.65
N ILE A 161 -7.15 3.03 21.06
CA ILE A 161 -5.80 3.13 20.47
C ILE A 161 -5.02 1.83 20.80
N PRO A 162 -4.63 1.01 19.79
CA PRO A 162 -3.98 -0.27 20.05
C PRO A 162 -2.61 -0.04 20.70
N PHE A 163 -2.33 -0.79 21.78
CA PHE A 163 -1.06 -0.66 22.51
C PHE A 163 0.15 -1.06 21.65
N GLU A 164 -0.08 -1.83 20.59
CA GLU A 164 0.92 -2.19 19.59
C GLU A 164 1.52 -0.99 18.85
N ILE A 165 0.86 0.18 18.83
CA ILE A 165 1.48 1.43 18.35
C ILE A 165 2.76 1.73 19.12
N GLY A 166 2.85 1.35 20.41
CA GLY A 166 4.07 1.48 21.20
C GLY A 166 5.26 0.65 20.72
N ARG A 167 5.08 -0.25 19.74
CA ARG A 167 6.17 -0.97 19.06
C ARG A 167 6.83 -0.15 17.94
N LEU A 168 6.20 0.92 17.48
CA LEU A 168 6.65 1.75 16.37
C LEU A 168 7.75 2.71 16.82
N ARG A 169 8.98 2.20 16.96
CA ARG A 169 10.13 2.94 17.51
C ARG A 169 10.59 4.13 16.66
N ASN A 170 10.21 4.16 15.38
CA ASN A 170 10.56 5.23 14.46
C ASN A 170 9.47 6.31 14.35
N LEU A 171 8.34 6.16 15.05
CA LEU A 171 7.19 7.07 14.96
C LEU A 171 7.55 8.44 15.53
N THR A 172 7.46 9.47 14.68
CA THR A 172 7.70 10.88 15.04
C THR A 172 6.46 11.73 14.88
N ILE A 173 5.54 11.34 14.01
CA ILE A 173 4.26 12.01 13.80
C ILE A 173 3.14 11.00 13.99
N LEU A 174 2.23 11.33 14.89
CA LEU A 174 1.01 10.60 15.17
C LEU A 174 -0.12 11.62 15.30
N ASP A 175 -0.98 11.70 14.30
CA ASP A 175 -2.14 12.59 14.32
C ASP A 175 -3.44 11.78 14.21
N PHE A 176 -4.28 11.95 15.23
CA PHE A 176 -5.60 11.36 15.38
C PHE A 176 -6.66 12.42 15.68
N HIS A 177 -6.38 13.71 15.43
CA HIS A 177 -7.34 14.76 15.75
C HIS A 177 -8.67 14.52 15.02
N SER A 178 -9.76 14.98 15.62
CA SER A 178 -11.11 14.79 15.09
C SER A 178 -11.52 13.32 14.87
N CYS A 179 -10.82 12.34 15.45
CA CYS A 179 -11.29 10.96 15.59
C CYS A 179 -11.95 10.72 16.96
N ASN A 180 -12.76 9.66 17.07
CA ASN A 180 -13.44 9.23 18.31
C ASN A 180 -12.63 8.16 19.07
N LEU A 181 -11.32 8.38 19.23
CA LEU A 181 -10.38 7.43 19.83
C LEU A 181 -10.17 7.67 21.32
N TYR A 182 -9.95 6.59 22.07
CA TYR A 182 -9.64 6.65 23.50
C TYR A 182 -8.52 5.67 23.88
N THR A 183 -7.81 5.98 24.96
CA THR A 183 -6.78 5.10 25.51
C THR A 183 -7.41 4.03 26.41
N ASN A 184 -6.74 2.88 26.52
CA ASN A 184 -7.08 1.92 27.56
C ASN A 184 -6.39 2.36 28.87
N PHE A 185 -7.17 2.78 29.87
CA PHE A 185 -6.66 3.28 31.15
C PHE A 185 -5.71 2.31 31.88
N ASN A 186 -5.73 1.02 31.56
CA ASN A 186 -4.82 0.02 32.14
C ASN A 186 -3.47 -0.11 31.43
N ARG A 187 -3.26 0.55 30.28
CA ARG A 187 -1.99 0.56 29.54
C ARG A 187 -1.66 1.97 29.07
N ASN A 188 -0.66 2.60 29.69
CA ASN A 188 -0.20 3.94 29.32
C ASN A 188 0.45 3.92 27.92
N VAL A 189 -0.35 4.22 26.89
CA VAL A 189 0.16 4.42 25.52
C VAL A 189 1.18 5.57 25.47
N GLY A 190 0.99 6.61 26.29
CA GLY A 190 1.90 7.76 26.40
C GLY A 190 3.30 7.44 26.93
N GLN A 191 3.54 6.26 27.52
CA GLN A 191 4.90 5.83 27.88
C GLN A 191 5.71 5.37 26.67
N TYR A 192 5.06 5.15 25.52
CA TYR A 192 5.68 4.54 24.34
C TYR A 192 5.80 5.49 23.15
N ILE A 193 5.31 6.72 23.26
CA ILE A 193 5.27 7.69 22.14
C ILE A 193 5.77 9.03 22.67
N ASN A 194 6.99 9.42 22.28
CA ASN A 194 7.63 10.67 22.71
C ASN A 194 7.04 11.92 22.02
N SER A 195 6.09 11.73 21.12
CA SER A 195 5.55 12.75 20.21
C SER A 195 4.08 12.46 19.97
N ILE A 196 3.25 12.68 20.99
CA ILE A 196 1.80 12.73 20.82
C ILE A 196 1.42 14.21 20.76
N VAL A 197 0.99 14.66 19.60
CA VAL A 197 0.10 15.82 19.49
C VAL A 197 -1.31 15.23 19.56
N ILE A 198 -2.00 15.43 20.68
CA ILE A 198 -3.44 15.13 20.81
C ILE A 198 -4.19 16.41 20.45
#